data_AF-A0A5C7Q1F7-F1
#
_entry.id   AF-A0A5C7Q1F7-F1
#
_cell.length_a   1.000
_cell.length_b   1.000
_cell.length_c   1.000
_cell.angle_alpha   90.00
_cell.angle_beta   90.00
_cell.angle_gamma   90.00
#
_symmetry.space_group_name_H-M   'P 1'
#
loop_
_entity.id
_entity.type
_entity.pdbx_description
1 polymer ?
#
loop_
_entity_poly.entity_id
_entity_poly.type
_entity_poly.pdbx_seq_one_letter_code
_entity_poly.pdbx_strand_id
1 'polypeptide(L)'
;ANLRNANLRYADLSDANLSDANLRNADLRNANLRYADLSYADLRYADLSDANLSDADLILIGQDMRGYLFYGFKNDKNVLVIRAGCRQFVGITAARQHWTERHTNDNILHEDCLSLVDRAERMAKVRGWKLEPEA
;
A
#
# COMPACT_ATOMS: atom_id res chain seq x y z
N ALA A 1 12.95 3.23 -10.63
CA ALA A 1 13.64 4.56 -10.60
C ALA A 1 14.06 4.93 -9.17
N ASN A 2 15.07 5.81 -8.97
CA ASN A 2 15.43 6.32 -7.62
C ASN A 2 14.91 7.76 -7.43
N LEU A 3 13.82 7.91 -6.67
CA LEU A 3 13.11 9.15 -6.39
C LEU A 3 13.03 9.41 -4.88
N ARG A 4 14.01 8.92 -4.13
CA ARG A 4 14.07 9.07 -2.67
C ARG A 4 14.16 10.56 -2.30
N ASN A 5 13.35 10.98 -1.33
CA ASN A 5 13.20 12.36 -0.88
C ASN A 5 12.81 13.36 -1.99
N ALA A 6 12.31 12.89 -3.14
CA ALA A 6 11.91 13.77 -4.23
C ALA A 6 10.70 14.62 -3.83
N ASN A 7 10.68 15.89 -4.25
CA ASN A 7 9.50 16.73 -4.19
C ASN A 7 8.72 16.56 -5.50
N LEU A 8 7.58 15.88 -5.43
CA LEU A 8 6.68 15.56 -6.54
C LEU A 8 5.28 16.12 -6.27
N ARG A 9 5.18 17.18 -5.44
CA ARG A 9 3.91 17.83 -5.14
C ARG A 9 3.27 18.36 -6.42
N TYR A 10 1.98 18.12 -6.58
CA TYR A 10 1.21 18.53 -7.76
C TYR A 10 1.75 17.97 -9.09
N ALA A 11 2.67 17.00 -9.06
CA ALA A 11 3.21 16.42 -10.28
C ALA A 11 2.12 15.61 -11.01
N ASP A 12 2.11 15.73 -12.33
CA ASP A 12 1.32 14.83 -13.17
C ASP A 12 2.14 13.58 -13.46
N LEU A 13 1.76 12.49 -12.81
CA LEU A 13 2.36 11.16 -12.91
C LEU A 13 1.31 10.14 -13.37
N SER A 14 0.25 10.59 -14.05
CA SER A 14 -0.74 9.67 -14.60
C SER A 14 -0.11 8.75 -15.63
N ASP A 15 -0.51 7.48 -15.62
CA ASP A 15 0.01 6.42 -16.51
C ASP A 15 1.53 6.18 -16.37
N ALA A 16 2.18 6.76 -15.36
CA ALA A 16 3.62 6.59 -15.16
C ALA A 16 3.95 5.17 -14.72
N ASN A 17 4.99 4.60 -15.32
CA ASN A 17 5.60 3.38 -14.80
C ASN A 17 6.56 3.72 -13.64
N LEU A 18 6.07 3.54 -12.41
CA LEU A 18 6.82 3.68 -11.17
C LEU A 18 7.03 2.32 -10.47
N SER A 19 6.91 1.22 -11.22
CA SER A 19 7.22 -0.11 -10.71
C SER A 19 8.66 -0.16 -10.17
N ASP A 20 8.82 -0.83 -9.03
CA ASP A 20 10.10 -0.95 -8.30
C ASP A 20 10.78 0.40 -7.96
N ALA A 21 10.05 1.52 -8.03
CA ALA A 21 10.63 2.82 -7.73
C ALA A 21 10.91 2.98 -6.23
N ASN A 22 12.08 3.54 -5.91
CA ASN A 22 12.39 3.98 -4.56
C ASN A 22 11.81 5.39 -4.35
N LEU A 23 10.65 5.47 -3.71
CA LEU A 23 9.92 6.71 -3.38
C LEU A 23 9.96 7.02 -1.87
N ARG A 24 10.96 6.49 -1.16
CA ARG A 24 11.08 6.70 0.29
C ARG A 24 11.17 8.18 0.63
N ASN A 25 10.37 8.62 1.59
CA ASN A 25 10.22 10.02 2.00
C ASN A 25 9.90 10.99 0.85
N ALA A 26 9.37 10.52 -0.28
CA ALA A 26 8.95 11.41 -1.36
C ALA A 26 7.70 12.20 -0.93
N ASP A 27 7.64 13.46 -1.34
CA ASP A 27 6.47 14.31 -1.14
C ASP A 27 5.61 14.26 -2.40
N LEU A 28 4.55 13.46 -2.36
CA LEU A 28 3.58 13.22 -3.46
C LEU A 28 2.25 13.91 -3.17
N ARG A 29 2.21 14.89 -2.27
CA ARG A 29 0.96 15.57 -1.92
C ARG A 29 0.33 16.20 -3.14
N ASN A 30 -0.98 15.99 -3.31
CA ASN A 30 -1.75 16.50 -4.45
C ASN A 30 -1.24 16.03 -5.83
N ALA A 31 -0.38 15.00 -5.91
CA ALA A 31 0.07 14.46 -7.18
C ALA A 31 -1.06 13.70 -7.90
N ASN A 32 -1.07 13.75 -9.23
CA ASN A 32 -1.95 12.92 -10.05
C ASN A 32 -1.23 11.60 -10.36
N LEU A 33 -1.65 10.50 -9.73
CA LEU A 33 -1.11 9.14 -9.93
C LEU A 33 -2.15 8.22 -10.59
N ARG A 34 -3.11 8.80 -11.31
CA ARG A 34 -4.17 8.04 -11.96
C ARG A 34 -3.57 7.03 -12.95
N TYR A 35 -4.00 5.76 -12.91
CA TYR A 35 -3.43 4.68 -13.74
C TYR A 35 -1.92 4.41 -13.57
N ALA A 36 -1.25 5.02 -12.58
CA ALA A 36 0.17 4.78 -12.38
C ALA A 36 0.42 3.33 -11.93
N ASP A 37 1.45 2.72 -12.51
CA ASP A 37 1.98 1.45 -12.02
C ASP A 37 2.90 1.73 -10.84
N LEU A 38 2.46 1.36 -9.64
CA LEU A 38 3.20 1.48 -8.39
C LEU A 38 3.56 0.10 -7.81
N SER A 39 3.49 -0.96 -8.62
CA SER A 39 3.80 -2.32 -8.17
C SER A 39 5.23 -2.39 -7.64
N TYR A 40 5.39 -2.97 -6.45
CA TYR A 40 6.67 -3.09 -5.74
C TYR A 40 7.38 -1.78 -5.37
N ALA A 41 6.78 -0.61 -5.62
CA ALA A 41 7.37 0.66 -5.23
C ALA A 41 7.60 0.74 -3.70
N ASP A 42 8.71 1.34 -3.30
CA ASP A 42 9.03 1.58 -1.90
C ASP A 42 8.55 2.96 -1.47
N LEU A 43 7.30 3.02 -1.00
CA LEU A 43 6.62 4.23 -0.52
C LEU A 43 6.77 4.47 0.99
N ARG A 44 7.73 3.83 1.66
CA ARG A 44 7.91 4.05 3.10
C ARG A 44 8.18 5.53 3.39
N TYR A 45 7.36 6.09 4.29
CA TYR A 45 7.39 7.51 4.68
C TYR A 45 7.05 8.51 3.56
N ALA A 46 6.55 8.05 2.41
CA ALA A 46 6.06 8.97 1.39
C ALA A 46 4.77 9.64 1.86
N ASP A 47 4.61 10.93 1.56
CA ASP A 47 3.38 11.67 1.82
C ASP A 47 2.50 11.67 0.56
N LEU A 48 1.41 10.89 0.60
CA LEU A 48 0.42 10.76 -0.47
C LEU A 48 -0.88 11.53 -0.15
N SER A 49 -0.83 12.48 0.79
CA SER A 49 -2.04 13.24 1.18
C SER A 49 -2.61 13.96 -0.05
N ASP A 50 -3.92 13.78 -0.27
CA ASP A 50 -4.66 14.34 -1.40
C ASP A 50 -4.17 13.88 -2.80
N ALA A 51 -3.34 12.84 -2.89
CA ALA A 51 -2.92 12.29 -4.18
C ALA A 51 -4.07 11.54 -4.85
N ASN A 52 -4.22 11.72 -6.16
CA ASN A 52 -5.21 10.99 -6.96
C ASN A 52 -4.67 9.61 -7.35
N LEU A 53 -5.10 8.56 -6.64
CA LEU A 53 -4.71 7.16 -6.88
C LEU A 53 -5.82 6.35 -7.57
N SER A 54 -6.75 7.04 -8.23
CA SER A 54 -7.81 6.40 -9.01
C SER A 54 -7.18 5.46 -10.05
N ASP A 55 -7.61 4.20 -10.04
CA ASP A 55 -7.11 3.16 -10.96
C ASP A 55 -5.59 2.89 -10.95
N ALA A 56 -4.83 3.45 -10.00
CA ALA A 56 -3.42 3.11 -9.82
C ALA A 56 -3.28 1.68 -9.30
N ASP A 57 -2.14 1.02 -9.54
CA ASP A 57 -1.87 -0.34 -9.02
C ASP A 57 -1.52 -0.39 -7.51
N LEU A 58 -2.10 0.54 -6.75
CA LEU A 58 -1.95 0.71 -5.32
C LEU A 58 -3.28 1.10 -4.66
N ILE A 59 -3.57 0.49 -3.51
CA ILE A 59 -4.69 0.84 -2.62
C ILE A 59 -4.15 1.40 -1.30
N LEU A 60 -4.63 2.57 -0.90
CA LEU A 60 -4.37 3.11 0.43
C LEU A 60 -5.33 2.53 1.44
N ILE A 61 -4.75 1.95 2.49
CA ILE A 61 -5.49 1.28 3.54
C ILE A 61 -5.56 2.22 4.76
N GLY A 62 -4.44 2.81 5.16
CA GLY A 62 -4.38 3.79 6.25
C GLY A 62 -2.94 4.10 6.69
N GLN A 63 -2.80 4.67 7.88
CA GLN A 63 -1.52 4.85 8.56
C GLN A 63 -1.61 4.22 9.94
N ASP A 64 -0.51 3.68 10.46
CA ASP A 64 -0.45 3.26 11.87
C ASP A 64 -0.16 4.45 12.81
N MET A 65 -0.18 4.18 14.12
CA MET A 65 0.10 5.19 15.15
C MET A 65 1.52 5.80 15.10
N ARG A 66 2.43 5.25 14.29
CA ARG A 66 3.78 5.79 14.08
C ARG A 66 3.89 6.56 12.76
N GLY A 67 2.78 6.72 12.03
CA GLY A 67 2.73 7.38 10.73
C GLY A 67 3.24 6.51 9.57
N TYR A 68 3.43 5.20 9.77
CA TYR A 68 3.79 4.32 8.66
C TYR A 68 2.58 4.11 7.76
N LEU A 69 2.80 4.30 6.46
CA LEU A 69 1.80 4.01 5.44
C LEU A 69 1.50 2.51 5.38
N PHE A 70 0.22 2.18 5.48
CA PHE A 70 -0.34 0.87 5.18
C PHE A 70 -1.01 0.93 3.82
N TYR A 71 -0.52 0.12 2.91
CA TYR A 71 -1.00 0.09 1.54
C TYR A 71 -0.97 -1.32 0.98
N GLY A 72 -1.82 -1.55 -0.01
CA GLY A 72 -1.80 -2.76 -0.82
C GLY A 72 -1.38 -2.45 -2.24
N PHE A 73 -0.76 -3.40 -2.91
CA PHE A 73 -0.47 -3.34 -4.34
C PHE A 73 -0.67 -4.72 -4.95
N LYS A 74 -0.81 -4.81 -6.27
CA LYS A 74 -0.88 -6.09 -6.97
C LYS A 74 0.52 -6.52 -7.41
N ASN A 75 0.82 -7.80 -7.31
CA ASN A 75 2.02 -8.38 -7.92
C ASN A 75 1.76 -8.82 -9.38
N ASP A 76 2.78 -9.36 -10.05
CA ASP A 76 2.70 -9.77 -11.46
C ASP A 76 1.68 -10.89 -11.73
N LYS A 77 1.29 -11.63 -10.67
CA LYS A 77 0.27 -12.68 -10.73
C LYS A 77 -1.14 -12.15 -10.42
N ASN A 78 -1.31 -10.83 -10.37
CA ASN A 78 -2.53 -10.13 -9.95
C ASN A 78 -2.96 -10.48 -8.51
N VAL A 79 -2.02 -10.86 -7.64
CA VAL A 79 -2.30 -11.18 -6.23
C VAL A 79 -2.06 -9.94 -5.36
N LEU A 80 -2.99 -9.67 -4.46
CA LEU A 80 -2.89 -8.62 -3.45
C LEU A 80 -1.68 -8.88 -2.55
N VAL A 81 -0.87 -7.85 -2.42
CA VAL A 81 0.24 -7.77 -1.47
C VAL A 81 -0.02 -6.60 -0.53
N ILE A 82 -0.04 -6.87 0.77
CA ILE A 82 -0.20 -5.84 1.80
C ILE A 82 1.16 -5.49 2.39
N ARG A 83 1.48 -4.20 2.41
CA ARG A 83 2.66 -3.69 3.09
C ARG A 83 2.28 -2.92 4.34
N ALA A 84 2.95 -3.27 5.43
CA ALA A 84 2.83 -2.64 6.74
C ALA A 84 4.22 -2.29 7.25
N GLY A 85 4.63 -1.04 7.04
CA GLY A 85 5.99 -0.58 7.35
C GLY A 85 7.06 -1.41 6.63
N CYS A 86 7.85 -2.17 7.39
CA CYS A 86 8.91 -3.03 6.87
C CYS A 86 8.48 -4.47 6.54
N ARG A 87 7.22 -4.83 6.83
CA ARG A 87 6.68 -6.17 6.53
C ARG A 87 5.82 -6.14 5.27
N GLN A 88 5.83 -7.24 4.56
CA GLN A 88 5.05 -7.47 3.37
C GLN A 88 4.37 -8.84 3.50
N PHE A 89 3.09 -8.89 3.15
CA PHE A 89 2.26 -10.09 3.22
C PHE A 89 1.69 -10.34 1.83
N VAL A 90 1.98 -11.51 1.27
CA VAL A 90 1.38 -11.95 0.02
C VAL A 90 0.09 -12.67 0.36
N GLY A 91 -1.04 -12.12 -0.10
CA GLY A 91 -2.37 -12.62 0.21
C GLY A 91 -2.96 -12.09 1.51
N ILE A 92 -4.28 -12.14 1.61
CA ILE A 92 -5.06 -11.61 2.74
C ILE A 92 -4.91 -12.50 3.98
N THR A 93 -4.79 -13.82 3.79
CA THR A 93 -4.68 -14.81 4.88
C THR A 93 -3.39 -14.62 5.68
N ALA A 94 -2.24 -14.46 5.00
CA ALA A 94 -0.96 -14.22 5.66
C ALA A 94 -0.96 -12.92 6.49
N ALA A 95 -1.59 -11.88 5.95
CA ALA A 95 -1.84 -10.63 6.65
C ALA A 95 -2.70 -10.84 7.90
N ARG A 96 -3.89 -11.43 7.75
CA ARG A 96 -4.81 -11.71 8.87
C ARG A 96 -4.12 -12.53 9.97
N GLN A 97 -3.49 -13.64 9.62
CA GLN A 97 -2.80 -14.52 10.58
C GLN A 97 -1.75 -13.76 11.39
N HIS A 98 -0.93 -12.92 10.74
CA HIS A 98 0.09 -12.14 11.43
C HIS A 98 -0.51 -11.24 12.52
N TRP A 99 -1.57 -10.50 12.17
CA TRP A 99 -2.19 -9.62 13.15
C TRP A 99 -3.02 -10.38 14.17
N THR A 100 -3.65 -11.51 13.81
CA THR A 100 -4.33 -12.45 14.72
C THR A 100 -3.39 -13.03 15.79
N GLU A 101 -2.21 -13.54 15.43
CA GLU A 101 -1.28 -14.14 16.40
C GLU A 101 -0.61 -13.10 17.31
N ARG A 102 -0.42 -11.87 16.80
CA ARG A 102 0.21 -10.77 17.53
C ARG A 102 -0.72 -10.13 18.59
N HIS A 103 -1.98 -10.59 18.73
CA HIS A 103 -2.96 -10.16 19.75
C HIS A 103 -2.52 -10.44 21.21
N THR A 104 -1.39 -11.10 21.44
CA THR A 104 -1.03 -11.58 22.77
C THR A 104 -0.08 -10.68 23.55
N ASN A 105 0.60 -9.70 22.94
CA ASN A 105 1.74 -9.02 23.61
C ASN A 105 1.79 -7.49 23.59
N ASP A 106 1.03 -6.76 22.77
CA ASP A 106 1.19 -5.31 22.68
C ASP A 106 -0.17 -4.58 22.76
N ASN A 107 -0.31 -3.71 23.77
CA ASN A 107 -1.48 -2.88 24.08
C ASN A 107 -1.63 -1.70 23.08
N ILE A 108 -1.45 -1.99 21.79
CA ILE A 108 -1.55 -1.06 20.66
C ILE A 108 -2.91 -1.33 20.01
N LEU A 109 -3.75 -0.30 19.87
CA LEU A 109 -5.12 -0.35 19.33
C LEU A 109 -5.24 -1.31 18.14
N HIS A 110 -5.70 -2.52 18.44
CA HIS A 110 -5.61 -3.72 17.59
C HIS A 110 -6.74 -3.78 16.56
N GLU A 111 -7.84 -3.10 16.88
CA GLU A 111 -9.05 -2.97 16.05
C GLU A 111 -8.76 -2.25 14.72
N ASP A 112 -7.74 -1.39 14.70
CA ASP A 112 -7.33 -0.65 13.50
C ASP A 112 -6.63 -1.57 12.49
N CYS A 113 -5.69 -2.43 12.89
CA CYS A 113 -4.93 -3.24 11.91
C CYS A 113 -5.81 -4.26 11.17
N LEU A 114 -6.71 -4.97 11.86
CA LEU A 114 -7.61 -5.91 11.20
C LEU A 114 -8.67 -5.19 10.34
N SER A 115 -9.19 -4.03 10.78
CA SER A 115 -10.11 -3.24 9.96
C SER A 115 -9.44 -2.67 8.70
N LEU A 116 -8.14 -2.33 8.79
CA LEU A 116 -7.31 -2.01 7.63
C LEU A 116 -7.22 -3.21 6.69
N VAL A 117 -6.98 -4.42 7.18
CA VAL A 117 -6.99 -5.63 6.34
C VAL A 117 -8.34 -5.86 5.68
N ASP A 118 -9.45 -5.70 6.42
CA ASP A 118 -10.80 -5.82 5.85
C ASP A 118 -11.05 -4.77 4.76
N ARG A 119 -10.54 -3.55 4.95
CA ARG A 119 -10.59 -2.48 3.93
C ARG A 119 -9.79 -2.88 2.70
N ALA A 120 -8.59 -3.43 2.88
CA ALA A 120 -7.75 -3.91 1.78
C ALA A 120 -8.46 -4.99 0.97
N GLU A 121 -9.10 -5.94 1.65
CA GLU A 121 -9.90 -6.99 1.01
C GLU A 121 -11.04 -6.41 0.17
N ARG A 122 -11.83 -5.48 0.73
CA ARG A 122 -12.94 -4.84 0.00
C ARG A 122 -12.43 -4.11 -1.25
N MET A 123 -11.35 -3.34 -1.13
CA MET A 123 -10.78 -2.58 -2.24
C MET A 123 -10.18 -3.51 -3.32
N ALA A 124 -9.49 -4.57 -2.92
CA ALA A 124 -8.93 -5.56 -3.83
C ALA A 124 -10.02 -6.30 -4.61
N LYS A 125 -11.14 -6.67 -3.96
CA LYS A 125 -12.31 -7.27 -4.62
C LYS A 125 -12.93 -6.33 -5.65
N VAL A 126 -13.14 -5.06 -5.31
CA VAL A 126 -13.65 -4.04 -6.26
C VAL A 126 -12.75 -3.90 -7.48
N ARG A 127 -11.44 -4.07 -7.31
CA ARG A 127 -10.44 -3.99 -8.38
C ARG A 127 -10.16 -5.33 -9.10
N GLY A 128 -10.83 -6.41 -8.73
CA GLY A 128 -10.63 -7.73 -9.35
C GLY A 128 -9.26 -8.36 -9.08
N TRP A 129 -8.60 -8.01 -7.98
CA TRP A 129 -7.32 -8.60 -7.58
C TRP A 129 -7.55 -9.96 -6.91
N LYS A 130 -6.65 -10.93 -7.15
CA LYS A 130 -6.64 -12.21 -6.44
C LYS A 130 -6.25 -11.96 -4.99
N LEU A 131 -6.98 -12.55 -4.05
CA LEU A 131 -6.72 -12.37 -2.61
C LEU A 131 -5.68 -13.31 -2.06
N GLU A 132 -5.35 -14.39 -2.77
CA GLU A 132 -4.39 -15.40 -2.35
C GLU A 132 -3.50 -15.82 -3.52
N PRO A 133 -2.24 -16.24 -3.25
CA PRO A 133 -1.42 -16.88 -4.26
C PRO A 133 -1.99 -18.24 -4.66
N GLU A 134 -1.69 -18.67 -5.88
CA GLU A 134 -1.94 -20.05 -6.31
C GLU A 134 -1.04 -21.01 -5.52
N ALA A 135 -1.60 -22.15 -5.12
CA ALA A 135 -0.93 -23.20 -4.34
C ALA A 135 0.20 -23.89 -5.11
#